data_AF-A0A067R1J0-F1
#
_entry.id   AF-A0A067R1J0-F1
#
_cell.length_a   1.000
_cell.length_b   1.000
_cell.length_c   1.000
_cell.angle_alpha   90.00
_cell.angle_beta   90.00
_cell.angle_gamma   90.00
#
_symmetry.space_group_name_H-M   'P 1'
#
loop_
_entity.id
_entity.type
_entity.pdbx_description
1 polymer ?
#
loop_
_entity_poly.entity_id
_entity_poly.type
_entity_poly.pdbx_seq_one_letter_code
_entity_poly.pdbx_strand_id
1 'polypeptide(L)'
;MSVLLSRKMSGPEVEKISTHAFLCEGPHWDHDAETLYYVDIKGPTVHNYVPARNKHTAMKNDGVHILLVIPLEGTKDKFVITVGRNVAILTWDGESSTPTDVKYVSAVDNEKELQDNRLNDGKADPTGRLWAGME
;
A
#
# COMPACT_ATOMS: atom_id res chain seq x y z
N MET A 1 -28.79 -9.67 -49.58
CA MET A 1 -28.34 -10.39 -48.37
C MET A 1 -27.37 -9.47 -47.64
N SER A 2 -27.82 -8.81 -46.56
CA SER A 2 -26.98 -7.95 -45.74
C SER A 2 -26.42 -8.80 -44.59
N VAL A 3 -25.11 -8.97 -44.53
CA VAL A 3 -24.42 -9.55 -43.37
C VAL A 3 -24.04 -8.39 -42.46
N LEU A 4 -24.85 -8.14 -41.43
CA LEU A 4 -24.43 -7.30 -40.31
C LEU A 4 -23.40 -8.08 -39.49
N LEU A 5 -22.14 -7.64 -39.55
CA LEU A 5 -21.11 -7.97 -38.57
C LEU A 5 -21.51 -7.33 -37.23
N SER A 6 -22.05 -8.11 -36.30
CA SER A 6 -22.18 -7.66 -34.92
C SER A 6 -20.80 -7.68 -34.27
N ARG A 7 -20.15 -6.51 -34.22
CA ARG A 7 -19.03 -6.30 -33.29
C ARG A 7 -19.61 -6.43 -31.87
N LYS A 8 -19.41 -7.59 -31.23
CA LYS A 8 -19.51 -7.70 -29.77
C LYS A 8 -18.47 -6.72 -29.21
N MET A 9 -18.92 -5.60 -28.65
CA MET A 9 -18.06 -4.79 -27.80
C MET A 9 -17.89 -5.59 -26.50
N SER A 10 -16.68 -6.07 -26.22
CA SER A 10 -16.37 -6.64 -24.90
C SER A 10 -16.43 -5.52 -23.87
N GLY A 11 -17.16 -5.74 -22.78
CA GLY A 11 -17.19 -4.83 -21.64
C GLY A 11 -15.92 -4.94 -20.80
N PRO A 12 -15.84 -4.23 -19.66
CA PRO A 12 -14.75 -4.42 -18.71
C PRO A 12 -14.63 -5.87 -18.28
N GLU A 13 -13.41 -6.39 -18.28
CA GLU A 13 -13.07 -7.70 -17.74
C GLU A 13 -12.52 -7.51 -16.32
N VAL A 14 -12.88 -8.44 -15.42
CA VAL A 14 -12.40 -8.44 -14.03
C VAL A 14 -11.56 -9.69 -13.82
N GLU A 15 -10.30 -9.50 -13.48
CA GLU A 15 -9.33 -10.57 -13.24
C GLU A 15 -8.90 -10.58 -11.76
N LYS A 16 -8.75 -11.79 -11.20
CA LYS A 16 -8.17 -11.99 -9.87
C LYS A 16 -6.64 -12.08 -9.98
N ILE A 17 -5.94 -11.14 -9.37
CA ILE A 17 -4.47 -11.01 -9.49
C ILE A 17 -3.67 -11.57 -8.30
N SER A 18 -4.31 -11.98 -7.20
CA SER A 18 -3.62 -12.50 -6.01
C SER A 18 -4.39 -13.59 -5.28
N THR A 19 -3.70 -14.31 -4.38
CA THR A 19 -4.34 -15.20 -3.39
C THR A 19 -5.01 -14.42 -2.26
N HIS A 20 -5.74 -15.12 -1.39
CA HIS A 20 -6.43 -14.53 -0.25
C HIS A 20 -5.45 -13.87 0.75
N ALA A 21 -5.87 -12.73 1.28
CA ALA A 21 -5.25 -11.98 2.38
C ALA A 21 -6.38 -11.45 3.28
N PHE A 22 -6.08 -11.11 4.53
CA PHE A 22 -7.10 -10.94 5.57
C PHE A 22 -7.86 -9.61 5.46
N LEU A 23 -7.15 -8.50 5.28
CA LEU A 23 -7.72 -7.18 5.07
C LEU A 23 -6.75 -6.34 4.22
N CYS A 24 -6.84 -6.52 2.90
CA CYS A 24 -6.06 -5.72 1.96
C CYS A 24 -6.60 -4.28 1.87
N GLU A 25 -5.73 -3.29 1.97
CA GLU A 25 -6.07 -1.87 1.96
C GLU A 25 -4.95 -1.01 1.35
N GLY A 26 -5.24 0.27 1.15
CA GLY A 26 -4.27 1.29 0.76
C GLY A 26 -3.49 1.01 -0.54
N PRO A 27 -4.14 0.61 -1.65
CA PRO A 27 -3.42 0.38 -2.91
C PRO A 27 -2.80 1.68 -3.44
N HIS A 28 -1.52 1.62 -3.75
CA HIS A 28 -0.73 2.70 -4.34
C HIS A 28 -0.02 2.20 -5.60
N TRP A 29 -0.26 2.85 -6.73
CA TRP A 29 0.45 2.57 -7.97
C TRP A 29 1.62 3.53 -8.13
N ASP A 30 2.83 2.98 -8.17
CA ASP A 30 4.04 3.69 -8.58
C ASP A 30 4.19 3.57 -10.10
N HIS A 31 4.04 4.71 -10.80
CA HIS A 31 4.12 4.74 -12.25
C HIS A 31 5.52 4.47 -12.78
N ASP A 32 6.56 5.01 -12.12
CA ASP A 32 7.94 4.90 -12.59
C ASP A 32 8.47 3.48 -12.37
N ALA A 33 8.06 2.83 -11.28
CA ALA A 33 8.41 1.45 -10.98
C ALA A 33 7.46 0.43 -11.65
N GLU A 34 6.37 0.87 -12.27
CA GLU A 34 5.28 0.02 -12.78
C GLU A 34 4.82 -1.04 -11.75
N THR A 35 4.63 -0.59 -10.51
CA THR A 35 4.47 -1.47 -9.35
C THR A 35 3.27 -1.04 -8.51
N LEU A 36 2.48 -2.03 -8.09
CA LEU A 36 1.40 -1.86 -7.13
C LEU A 36 1.90 -2.21 -5.73
N TYR A 37 1.84 -1.25 -4.82
CA TYR A 37 2.04 -1.46 -3.39
C TYR A 37 0.69 -1.47 -2.66
N TYR A 38 0.56 -2.28 -1.63
CA TYR A 38 -0.61 -2.30 -0.75
C TYR A 38 -0.26 -2.98 0.57
N VAL A 39 -1.17 -2.95 1.54
CA VAL A 39 -0.99 -3.61 2.85
C VAL A 39 -2.01 -4.71 3.05
N ASP A 40 -1.70 -5.71 3.87
CA ASP A 40 -2.69 -6.53 4.57
C ASP A 40 -2.63 -6.16 6.05
N ILE A 41 -3.61 -5.38 6.51
CA ILE A 41 -3.62 -4.79 7.86
C ILE A 41 -3.67 -5.90 8.92
N LYS A 42 -4.49 -6.93 8.69
CA LYS A 42 -4.69 -8.05 9.63
C LYS A 42 -3.67 -9.18 9.43
N GLY A 43 -3.07 -9.27 8.24
CA GLY A 43 -1.94 -10.16 7.91
C GLY A 43 -0.57 -9.65 8.33
N PRO A 44 -0.50 -8.58 9.14
CA PRO A 44 0.45 -7.45 9.04
C PRO A 44 1.58 -7.61 8.01
N THR A 45 1.26 -7.40 6.73
CA THR A 45 2.24 -7.46 5.62
C THR A 45 2.16 -6.23 4.72
N VAL A 46 3.28 -5.85 4.14
CA VAL A 46 3.37 -4.87 3.03
C VAL A 46 3.70 -5.63 1.77
N HIS A 47 2.93 -5.38 0.72
CA HIS A 47 2.96 -6.11 -0.54
C HIS A 47 3.51 -5.26 -1.67
N ASN A 48 4.20 -5.92 -2.59
CA ASN A 48 4.68 -5.40 -3.86
C ASN A 48 4.21 -6.35 -4.97
N TYR A 49 3.49 -5.83 -5.96
CA TYR A 49 3.09 -6.57 -7.14
C TYR A 49 3.56 -5.88 -8.41
N VAL A 50 4.33 -6.59 -9.23
CA VAL A 50 4.83 -6.16 -10.54
C VAL A 50 4.06 -6.90 -11.63
N PRO A 51 3.05 -6.27 -12.28
CA PRO A 51 2.16 -6.95 -13.21
C PRO A 51 2.89 -7.54 -14.43
N ALA A 52 3.84 -6.79 -14.99
CA ALA A 52 4.60 -7.20 -16.18
C ALA A 52 5.37 -8.53 -16.01
N ARG A 53 5.66 -8.91 -14.76
CA ARG A 53 6.37 -10.15 -14.42
C ARG A 53 5.49 -11.16 -13.68
N ASN A 54 4.22 -10.81 -13.44
CA ASN A 54 3.32 -11.50 -12.53
C ASN A 54 4.02 -11.87 -11.20
N LYS A 55 4.80 -10.93 -10.65
CA LYS A 55 5.64 -11.17 -9.48
C LYS A 55 5.03 -10.48 -8.28
N HIS A 56 4.85 -11.25 -7.21
CA HIS A 56 4.30 -10.78 -5.95
C HIS A 56 5.28 -11.11 -4.83
N THR A 57 5.69 -10.10 -4.08
CA THR A 57 6.54 -10.19 -2.89
C THR A 57 5.87 -9.47 -1.74
N ALA A 58 6.23 -9.87 -0.52
CA ALA A 58 5.71 -9.24 0.68
C ALA A 58 6.75 -9.30 1.80
N MET A 59 6.81 -8.23 2.58
CA MET A 59 7.47 -8.25 3.88
C MET A 59 6.45 -8.41 5.00
N LYS A 60 6.85 -9.12 6.05
CA LYS A 60 6.06 -9.26 7.28
C LYS A 60 6.52 -8.23 8.30
N ASN A 61 5.55 -7.65 9.01
CA ASN A 61 5.80 -6.81 10.17
C ASN A 61 5.30 -7.56 11.41
N ASP A 62 6.16 -7.82 12.39
CA ASP A 62 5.90 -8.76 13.50
C ASP A 62 4.75 -8.29 14.43
N GLY A 63 3.51 -8.57 14.03
CA GLY A 63 2.30 -8.24 14.81
C GLY A 63 1.91 -6.76 14.78
N VAL A 64 2.62 -5.94 14.01
CA VAL A 64 2.42 -4.49 13.97
C VAL A 64 1.68 -4.12 12.69
N HIS A 65 0.45 -3.63 12.84
CA HIS A 65 -0.40 -3.27 11.70
C HIS A 65 0.16 -2.04 10.97
N ILE A 66 0.39 -2.20 9.67
CA ILE A 66 0.69 -1.11 8.74
C ILE A 66 -0.58 -0.82 7.93
N LEU A 67 -0.96 0.45 7.83
CA LEU A 67 -2.28 0.81 7.31
C LEU A 67 -2.25 1.47 5.93
N LEU A 68 -1.12 2.08 5.58
CA LEU A 68 -0.84 2.56 4.24
C LEU A 68 0.65 2.39 3.91
N VAL A 69 0.95 2.36 2.62
CA VAL A 69 2.32 2.36 2.07
C VAL A 69 2.36 3.28 0.86
N ILE A 70 3.25 4.28 0.88
CA ILE A 70 3.41 5.26 -0.19
C ILE A 70 4.91 5.43 -0.47
N PRO A 71 5.41 5.26 -1.71
CA PRO A 71 6.80 5.54 -2.06
C PRO A 71 7.21 6.96 -1.63
N LEU A 72 8.39 7.08 -1.04
CA LEU A 72 8.96 8.37 -0.65
C LEU A 72 9.66 9.01 -1.86
N GLU A 73 9.19 10.20 -2.25
CA GLU A 73 9.71 10.93 -3.40
C GLU A 73 11.24 11.08 -3.37
N GLY A 74 11.88 10.88 -4.53
CA GLY A 74 13.34 10.99 -4.68
C GLY A 74 14.13 9.82 -4.11
N THR A 75 13.47 8.74 -3.68
CA THR A 75 14.12 7.52 -3.17
C THR A 75 13.62 6.28 -3.91
N LYS A 76 14.36 5.17 -3.84
CA LYS A 76 14.00 3.91 -4.53
C LYS A 76 13.45 2.83 -3.61
N ASP A 77 13.85 2.87 -2.34
CA ASP A 77 13.68 1.81 -1.36
C ASP A 77 13.06 2.33 -0.07
N LYS A 78 12.50 3.55 -0.07
CA LYS A 78 11.87 4.14 1.10
C LYS A 78 10.41 4.42 0.85
N PHE A 79 9.63 4.17 1.89
CA PHE A 79 8.19 4.33 1.87
C PHE A 79 7.74 5.07 3.13
N VAL A 80 6.79 5.98 2.97
CA VAL A 80 6.01 6.49 4.08
C VAL A 80 4.97 5.42 4.42
N ILE A 81 4.96 5.03 5.69
CA ILE A 81 3.99 4.08 6.26
C ILE A 81 3.36 4.67 7.51
N THR A 82 2.24 4.09 7.91
CA THR A 82 1.62 4.36 9.23
C THR A 82 1.61 3.12 10.08
N VAL A 83 1.87 3.30 11.39
CA VAL A 83 1.95 2.24 12.39
C VAL A 83 1.23 2.70 13.65
N GLY A 84 0.02 2.20 13.87
CA GLY A 84 -0.87 2.74 14.90
C GLY A 84 -1.08 4.23 14.68
N ARG A 85 -0.66 5.09 15.62
CA ARG A 85 -0.75 6.57 15.53
C ARG A 85 0.50 7.24 14.97
N ASN A 86 1.48 6.46 14.53
CA ASN A 86 2.76 6.98 14.10
C ASN A 86 2.87 7.00 12.58
N VAL A 87 3.55 8.02 12.07
CA VAL A 87 4.10 8.05 10.71
C VAL A 87 5.56 7.61 10.80
N ALA A 88 5.95 6.68 9.93
CA ALA A 88 7.32 6.18 9.85
C ALA A 88 7.80 6.12 8.40
N ILE A 89 9.12 6.13 8.24
CA ILE A 89 9.80 5.81 6.98
C ILE A 89 10.27 4.37 7.07
N LEU A 90 9.69 3.51 6.26
CA LEU A 90 10.13 2.15 6.00
C LEU A 90 11.26 2.17 4.97
N THR A 91 12.35 1.45 5.22
CA THR A 91 13.37 1.15 4.20
C THR A 91 13.26 -0.32 3.83
N TRP A 92 12.91 -0.62 2.59
CA TRP A 92 12.67 -1.98 2.09
C TRP A 92 13.00 -2.06 0.59
N ASP A 93 13.63 -3.16 0.18
CA ASP A 93 14.04 -3.41 -1.21
C ASP A 93 12.89 -3.88 -2.13
N GLY A 94 11.69 -4.08 -1.58
CA GLY A 94 10.55 -4.61 -2.31
C GLY A 94 10.60 -6.13 -2.52
N GLU A 95 11.58 -6.84 -1.98
CA GLU A 95 11.88 -8.24 -2.30
C GLU A 95 12.03 -9.10 -1.04
N SER A 96 12.76 -8.61 -0.06
CA SER A 96 13.06 -9.28 1.20
C SER A 96 11.81 -9.46 2.06
N SER A 97 11.74 -10.55 2.82
CA SER A 97 10.60 -10.82 3.71
C SER A 97 10.57 -9.96 4.98
N THR A 98 11.61 -9.14 5.20
CA THR A 98 11.76 -8.21 6.32
C THR A 98 12.34 -6.89 5.81
N PRO A 99 11.99 -5.74 6.42
CA PRO A 99 12.58 -4.46 6.04
C PRO A 99 14.02 -4.33 6.52
N THR A 100 14.76 -3.42 5.89
CA THR A 100 16.10 -3.03 6.33
C THR A 100 16.04 -2.13 7.57
N ASP A 101 15.10 -1.20 7.62
CA ASP A 101 14.94 -0.25 8.73
C ASP A 101 13.50 0.31 8.80
N VAL A 102 13.09 0.77 9.99
CA VAL A 102 11.85 1.52 10.22
C VAL A 102 12.15 2.70 11.14
N LYS A 103 12.04 3.93 10.59
CA LYS A 103 12.30 5.16 11.33
C LYS A 103 11.00 5.93 11.59
N TYR A 104 10.58 6.01 12.84
CA TYR A 104 9.45 6.84 13.26
C TYR A 104 9.76 8.34 13.11
N VAL A 105 8.84 9.10 12.53
CA VAL A 105 9.01 10.52 12.19
C VAL A 105 8.10 11.42 13.01
N SER A 106 6.86 10.99 13.23
CA SER A 106 5.86 11.77 13.96
C SER A 106 4.80 10.86 14.59
N ALA A 107 4.14 11.35 15.62
CA ALA A 107 2.99 10.73 16.26
C ALA A 107 1.86 11.76 16.36
N VAL A 108 0.64 11.33 16.07
CA VAL A 108 -0.60 12.12 16.19
C VAL A 108 -1.44 11.63 17.37
N ASP A 109 -2.47 12.41 17.74
CA ASP A 109 -3.37 12.11 18.85
C ASP A 109 -2.62 11.77 20.15
N ASN A 110 -1.70 12.66 20.55
CA ASN A 110 -0.80 12.44 21.69
C ASN A 110 -1.50 12.56 23.05
N GLU A 111 -2.76 13.01 23.06
CA GLU A 111 -3.64 13.10 24.21
C GLU A 111 -3.87 11.71 24.83
N LYS A 112 -3.93 11.64 26.17
CA LYS A 112 -3.97 10.37 26.92
C LYS A 112 -5.23 9.54 26.60
N GLU A 113 -6.32 10.23 26.32
CA GLU A 113 -7.63 9.67 25.99
C GLU A 113 -7.73 9.15 24.56
N LEU A 114 -6.78 9.48 23.69
CA LEU A 114 -6.76 9.05 22.27
C LEU A 114 -5.71 7.97 21.99
N GLN A 115 -5.13 7.36 23.02
CA GLN A 115 -4.01 6.40 22.85
C GLN A 115 -4.45 5.10 22.17
N ASP A 116 -5.75 4.80 22.18
CA ASP A 116 -6.36 3.64 21.51
C ASP A 116 -6.71 3.91 20.04
N ASN A 117 -6.66 5.18 19.57
CA ASN A 117 -6.86 5.50 18.17
C ASN A 117 -5.72 4.90 17.32
N ARG A 118 -6.01 4.71 16.03
CA ARG A 118 -4.99 4.43 15.02
C ARG A 118 -5.24 5.27 13.78
N LEU A 119 -4.20 5.49 12.99
CA LEU A 119 -4.38 5.92 11.61
C LEU A 119 -5.15 4.82 10.86
N ASN A 120 -5.91 5.20 9.84
CA ASN A 120 -6.57 4.27 8.94
C ASN A 120 -6.08 4.50 7.52
N ASP A 121 -6.89 5.12 6.66
CA ASP A 121 -6.50 5.45 5.29
C ASP A 121 -5.73 6.78 5.21
N GLY A 122 -4.96 6.93 4.14
CA GLY A 122 -4.25 8.15 3.82
C GLY A 122 -3.64 8.15 2.43
N LYS A 123 -3.35 9.34 1.93
CA LYS A 123 -2.79 9.57 0.60
C LYS A 123 -1.95 10.83 0.58
N ALA A 124 -0.95 10.86 -0.31
CA ALA A 124 -0.26 12.09 -0.65
C ALA A 124 -1.19 12.97 -1.50
N ASP A 125 -1.31 14.25 -1.17
CA ASP A 125 -1.93 15.23 -2.07
C ASP A 125 -1.02 15.50 -3.29
N PRO A 126 -1.51 16.21 -4.33
CA PRO A 126 -0.71 16.51 -5.52
C PRO A 126 0.56 17.34 -5.27
N THR A 127 0.75 17.88 -4.06
CA THR A 127 1.96 18.60 -3.65
C THR A 127 2.90 17.74 -2.79
N GLY A 128 2.62 16.45 -2.65
CA GLY A 128 3.44 15.48 -1.92
C GLY A 128 3.19 15.46 -0.41
N ARG A 129 2.17 16.15 0.11
CA ARG A 129 1.88 16.14 1.56
C ARG A 129 1.01 14.95 1.92
N LEU A 130 1.39 14.23 2.97
CA LEU A 130 0.56 13.16 3.52
C LEU A 130 -0.70 13.72 4.20
N TRP A 131 -1.86 13.22 3.79
CA TRP A 131 -3.12 13.36 4.50
C TRP A 131 -3.55 11.97 4.98
N ALA A 132 -3.90 11.85 6.25
CA ALA A 132 -4.36 10.58 6.82
C ALA A 132 -5.41 10.83 7.91
N GLY A 133 -6.38 9.93 8.01
CA GLY A 133 -7.46 9.98 8.99
C GLY A 133 -7.24 9.01 10.16
N MET A 134 -7.88 9.32 11.29
CA MET A 134 -7.88 8.48 12.51
C MET A 134 -9.17 7.64 12.60
N GLU A 135 -9.07 6.47 13.22
CA GLU A 135 -10.17 5.57 13.60
C GLU A 135 -10.00 5.08 15.04
#